data_AF-A0AAW0MEQ9-F1
#
_entry.id   AF-A0AAW0MEQ9-F1
#
_cell.length_a   1.000
_cell.length_b   1.000
_cell.length_c   1.000
_cell.angle_alpha   90.00
_cell.angle_beta   90.00
_cell.angle_gamma   90.00
#
_symmetry.space_group_name_H-M   'P 1'
#
loop_
_entity.id
_entity.type
_entity.pdbx_description
1 polymer ?
#
loop_
_entity_poly.entity_id
_entity_poly.type
_entity_poly.pdbx_seq_one_letter_code
_entity_poly.pdbx_strand_id
1 'polypeptide(L)'
;MPLSQSNRLETILDEATQSLHIHPLNLFLQSDFNESITIQCSLLFLNKLDKFICKSLNQGNSPAACLAFTVIHKCGKNIKVPGGQGLSALIAQGLVKKMLQWFEKCRQLWVLGGSLRDELLLNLAEDFFDALMEVHESGNIGANKVTESFLYSIGHMAVDPQIYILIRKEAIRKFNLILDKSPMELKKDKKILRSQEAADIMSKLASKILDGGDYDFQTALMEALCRMATCEQRKQLADHWFTMEHVSKAFVKIRDSEFETDCRKFLNMINGMKGDKRSVFSYPCLEVYLGQNELLMPADEKLEEFWIDFNIGSRSISFYFSLPDEVAQEGQWETICINGTEVNSYTITEEGKKKVLKLDLSEVVVVGSVNGSTLTIHFSRGLDVLPVVQKVFGLNKNMGFVKKTGTSVVKTTVKVIMDDNTSQIVPESQLSLGGSDKMLCPSR
;
A
#
# COMPACT_ATOMS: atom_id res chain seq x y z
N MET A 1 47.01 2.43 2.98
CA MET A 1 46.31 1.14 2.86
C MET A 1 45.08 1.19 3.75
N PRO A 2 43.86 0.96 3.26
CA PRO A 2 42.71 0.90 4.16
C PRO A 2 42.87 -0.36 5.03
N LEU A 3 42.73 -0.22 6.35
CA LEU A 3 42.70 -1.36 7.26
C LEU A 3 41.67 -2.38 6.78
N SER A 4 42.06 -3.65 6.67
CA SER A 4 41.13 -4.73 6.38
C SER A 4 40.03 -4.75 7.44
N GLN A 5 38.80 -4.40 7.07
CA GLN A 5 37.59 -4.52 7.90
C GLN A 5 37.16 -5.99 8.04
N SER A 6 38.08 -6.88 8.39
CA SER A 6 37.79 -8.30 8.47
C SER A 6 36.86 -8.58 9.64
N ASN A 7 35.73 -9.26 9.38
CA ASN A 7 34.75 -9.71 10.37
C ASN A 7 34.04 -8.61 11.20
N ARG A 8 34.18 -7.32 10.86
CA ARG A 8 33.52 -6.23 11.61
C ARG A 8 32.00 -6.40 11.65
N LEU A 9 31.39 -6.75 10.52
CA LEU A 9 29.95 -7.01 10.44
C LEU A 9 29.53 -8.19 11.33
N GLU A 10 30.33 -9.26 11.40
CA GLU A 10 30.03 -10.39 12.27
C GLU A 10 30.08 -10.03 13.75
N THR A 11 31.09 -9.28 14.18
CA THR A 11 31.20 -8.83 15.56
C THR A 11 29.98 -7.99 15.95
N ILE A 12 29.56 -7.08 15.07
CA ILE A 12 28.36 -6.26 15.29
C ILE A 12 27.10 -7.14 15.38
N LEU A 13 26.97 -8.15 14.53
CA LEU A 13 25.84 -9.10 14.59
C LEU A 13 25.84 -9.94 15.88
N ASP A 14 27.01 -10.39 16.34
CA ASP A 14 27.13 -11.16 17.58
C ASP A 14 26.73 -10.32 18.80
N GLU A 15 27.21 -9.07 18.89
CA GLU A 15 26.83 -8.11 19.94
C GLU A 15 25.34 -7.77 19.90
N ALA A 16 24.80 -7.49 18.72
CA ALA A 16 23.38 -7.22 18.51
C ALA A 16 22.52 -8.45 18.87
N THR A 17 22.99 -9.66 18.60
CA THR A 17 22.28 -10.90 18.96
C THR A 17 22.23 -11.08 20.48
N GLN A 18 23.27 -10.72 21.22
CA GLN A 18 23.28 -10.85 22.68
C GLN A 18 22.38 -9.79 23.34
N SER A 19 22.58 -8.52 22.98
CA SER A 19 22.02 -7.36 23.67
C SER A 19 20.73 -6.80 23.05
N LEU A 20 20.42 -7.14 21.79
CA LEU A 20 19.43 -6.46 20.93
C LEU A 20 19.71 -4.97 20.71
N HIS A 21 20.91 -4.51 21.03
CA HIS A 21 21.34 -3.15 20.74
C HIS A 21 21.71 -3.03 19.26
N ILE A 22 20.78 -2.49 18.46
CA ILE A 22 20.89 -2.45 16.99
C ILE A 22 21.57 -1.19 16.42
N HIS A 23 21.89 -0.21 17.27
CA HIS A 23 22.48 1.05 16.82
C HIS A 23 23.82 0.88 16.06
N PRO A 24 24.77 0.01 16.48
CA PRO A 24 26.02 -0.20 15.76
C PRO A 24 25.81 -0.82 14.38
N LEU A 25 24.81 -1.70 14.24
CA LEU A 25 24.43 -2.29 12.96
C LEU A 25 23.83 -1.24 12.03
N ASN A 26 22.95 -0.38 12.55
CA ASN A 26 22.39 0.72 11.79
C ASN A 26 23.48 1.69 11.28
N LEU A 27 24.41 2.09 12.15
CA LEU A 27 25.55 2.94 11.76
C LEU A 27 26.43 2.27 10.70
N PHE A 28 26.65 0.96 10.79
CA PHE A 28 27.39 0.22 9.77
C PHE A 28 26.68 0.29 8.41
N LEU A 29 25.36 0.11 8.38
CA LEU A 29 24.53 0.10 7.15
C LEU A 29 24.27 1.48 6.52
N GLN A 30 24.62 2.56 7.22
CA GLN A 30 24.64 3.93 6.69
C GLN A 30 25.90 4.24 5.87
N SER A 31 26.90 3.36 5.86
CA SER A 31 28.11 3.54 5.05
C SER A 31 27.83 3.27 3.58
N ASP A 32 28.49 4.01 2.68
CA ASP A 32 28.40 3.75 1.24
C ASP A 32 29.22 2.50 0.87
N PHE A 33 28.53 1.47 0.39
CA PHE A 33 29.13 0.24 -0.10
C PHE A 33 29.32 0.31 -1.62
N ASN A 34 30.45 0.85 -2.07
CA ASN A 34 30.83 0.82 -3.49
C ASN A 34 31.20 -0.63 -3.91
N GLU A 35 31.12 -0.94 -5.21
CA GLU A 35 31.42 -2.28 -5.76
C GLU A 35 32.83 -2.81 -5.39
N SER A 36 33.78 -1.92 -5.11
CA SER A 36 35.15 -2.27 -4.74
C SER A 36 35.33 -2.68 -3.27
N ILE A 37 34.34 -2.45 -2.42
CA ILE A 37 34.41 -2.81 -1.00
C ILE A 37 34.16 -4.31 -0.84
N THR A 38 35.05 -4.98 -0.11
CA THR A 38 34.88 -6.40 0.25
C THR A 38 34.70 -6.53 1.75
N ILE A 39 33.62 -7.17 2.17
CA ILE A 39 33.31 -7.45 3.57
C ILE A 39 33.71 -8.91 3.83
N GLN A 40 34.84 -9.11 4.51
CA GLN A 40 35.28 -10.47 4.86
C GLN A 40 34.43 -10.99 6.01
N CYS A 41 33.85 -12.17 5.79
CA CYS A 41 33.04 -12.90 6.74
C CYS A 41 33.53 -14.36 6.83
N SER A 42 33.27 -15.01 7.95
CA SER A 42 33.55 -16.43 8.17
C SER A 42 32.50 -17.33 7.50
N LEU A 43 32.77 -18.64 7.48
CA LEU A 43 31.78 -19.65 7.08
C LEU A 43 30.56 -19.71 8.02
N LEU A 44 30.63 -19.11 9.21
CA LEU A 44 29.54 -19.09 10.18
C LEU A 44 28.64 -17.87 10.02
N PHE A 45 28.96 -16.94 9.11
CA PHE A 45 28.23 -15.71 8.90
C PHE A 45 26.72 -15.92 8.74
N LEU A 46 26.32 -16.81 7.84
CA LEU A 46 24.91 -17.08 7.59
C LEU A 46 24.20 -17.61 8.84
N ASN A 47 24.87 -18.42 9.66
CA ASN A 47 24.31 -18.92 10.91
C ASN A 47 24.19 -17.82 11.97
N LYS A 48 25.13 -16.87 12.03
CA LYS A 48 25.04 -15.71 12.92
C LYS A 48 23.88 -14.80 12.52
N LEU A 49 23.76 -14.51 11.23
CA LEU A 49 22.66 -13.74 10.67
C LEU A 49 21.30 -14.40 10.93
N ASP A 50 21.20 -15.72 10.70
CA ASP A 50 19.99 -16.51 10.98
C ASP A 50 19.58 -16.45 12.47
N LYS A 51 20.54 -16.59 13.38
CA LYS A 51 20.27 -16.47 14.83
C LYS A 51 19.74 -15.08 15.18
N PHE A 52 20.32 -14.02 14.64
CA PHE A 52 19.88 -12.66 14.87
C PHE A 52 18.45 -12.45 14.36
N ILE A 53 18.18 -12.78 13.09
CA ILE A 53 16.85 -12.65 12.47
C ILE A 53 15.81 -13.44 13.24
N CYS A 54 16.08 -14.73 13.53
CA CYS A 54 15.14 -15.57 14.27
C CYS A 54 14.86 -15.02 15.66
N LYS A 55 15.86 -14.52 16.38
CA LYS A 55 15.66 -13.89 17.70
C LYS A 55 14.79 -12.64 17.58
N SER A 56 15.10 -11.75 16.65
CA SER A 56 14.35 -10.50 16.41
C SER A 56 12.89 -10.78 16.07
N LEU A 57 12.62 -11.69 15.12
CA LEU A 57 11.26 -12.05 14.72
C LEU A 57 10.48 -12.74 15.84
N ASN A 58 11.11 -13.66 16.60
CA ASN A 58 10.44 -14.33 17.74
C ASN A 58 10.04 -13.36 18.85
N GLN A 59 10.73 -12.22 18.96
CA GLN A 59 10.43 -11.17 19.94
C GLN A 59 9.51 -10.08 19.37
N GLY A 60 9.05 -10.21 18.13
CA GLY A 60 8.27 -9.18 17.45
C GLY A 60 9.04 -7.87 17.21
N ASN A 61 10.38 -7.90 17.26
CA ASN A 61 11.21 -6.72 17.04
C ASN A 61 11.45 -6.52 15.53
N SER A 62 10.44 -5.98 14.85
CA SER A 62 10.50 -5.69 13.41
C SER A 62 11.68 -4.78 13.04
N PRO A 63 12.00 -3.68 13.75
CA PRO A 63 13.17 -2.84 13.43
C PRO A 63 14.50 -3.60 13.40
N ALA A 64 14.72 -4.52 14.33
CA ALA A 64 15.93 -5.33 14.34
C ALA A 64 15.97 -6.35 13.19
N ALA A 65 14.84 -6.94 12.83
CA ALA A 65 14.72 -7.84 11.68
C ALA A 65 14.92 -7.10 10.35
N CYS A 66 14.34 -5.90 10.20
CA CYS A 66 14.53 -4.99 9.06
C CYS A 66 16.02 -4.75 8.78
N LEU A 67 16.78 -4.30 9.79
CA LEU A 67 18.22 -4.06 9.63
C LEU A 67 18.97 -5.33 9.19
N ALA A 68 18.58 -6.50 9.66
CA ALA A 68 19.18 -7.75 9.25
C ALA A 68 18.88 -8.10 7.78
N PHE A 69 17.67 -7.82 7.29
CA PHE A 69 17.34 -7.94 5.87
C PHE A 69 18.10 -6.90 5.03
N THR A 70 18.26 -5.68 5.54
CA THR A 70 19.10 -4.65 4.91
C THR A 70 20.56 -5.10 4.76
N VAL A 71 21.10 -5.93 5.65
CA VAL A 71 22.44 -6.54 5.46
C VAL A 71 22.49 -7.36 4.17
N ILE A 72 21.46 -8.17 3.89
CA ILE A 72 21.40 -8.97 2.66
C ILE A 72 21.25 -8.04 1.46
N HIS A 73 20.33 -7.09 1.52
CA HIS A 73 20.05 -6.15 0.44
C HIS A 73 21.26 -5.28 0.08
N LYS A 74 21.89 -4.61 1.07
CA LYS A 74 23.00 -3.67 0.81
C LYS A 74 24.37 -4.32 0.72
N CYS A 75 24.65 -5.32 1.56
CA CYS A 75 25.99 -5.90 1.68
C CYS A 75 26.12 -7.22 0.91
N GLY A 76 25.02 -7.82 0.43
CA GLY A 76 24.97 -9.14 -0.17
C GLY A 76 26.04 -9.41 -1.22
N LYS A 77 26.24 -8.47 -2.16
CA LYS A 77 27.22 -8.57 -3.25
C LYS A 77 28.68 -8.45 -2.76
N ASN A 78 28.90 -7.67 -1.70
CA ASN A 78 30.22 -7.34 -1.17
C ASN A 78 30.75 -8.37 -0.16
N ILE A 79 29.89 -9.26 0.34
CA ILE A 79 30.27 -10.30 1.30
C ILE A 79 31.22 -11.31 0.63
N LYS A 80 32.33 -11.61 1.30
CA LYS A 80 33.25 -12.68 0.91
C LYS A 80 33.40 -13.66 2.06
N VAL A 81 33.14 -14.93 1.77
CA VAL A 81 33.27 -16.05 2.72
C VAL A 81 34.32 -17.02 2.22
N PRO A 82 34.94 -17.86 3.07
CA PRO A 82 35.84 -18.88 2.58
C PRO A 82 35.15 -19.76 1.53
N GLY A 83 35.77 -19.90 0.35
CA GLY A 83 35.23 -20.70 -0.74
C GLY A 83 34.21 -20.01 -1.67
N GLY A 84 33.90 -18.72 -1.48
CA GLY A 84 33.02 -18.01 -2.42
C GLY A 84 32.82 -16.52 -2.13
N GLN A 85 32.15 -15.83 -3.05
CA GLN A 85 31.84 -14.40 -2.91
C GLN A 85 30.37 -14.11 -3.27
N GLY A 86 29.85 -13.09 -2.62
CA GLY A 86 28.53 -12.54 -2.81
C GLY A 86 27.40 -13.48 -2.38
N LEU A 87 26.20 -13.13 -2.84
CA LEU A 87 24.98 -13.89 -2.57
C LEU A 87 25.05 -15.32 -3.11
N SER A 88 25.76 -15.55 -4.23
CA SER A 88 25.96 -16.91 -4.77
C SER A 88 26.56 -17.89 -3.75
N ALA A 89 27.55 -17.43 -2.97
CA ALA A 89 28.17 -18.22 -1.92
C ALA A 89 27.22 -18.46 -0.74
N LEU A 90 26.44 -17.46 -0.36
CA LEU A 90 25.44 -17.61 0.71
C LEU A 90 24.29 -18.53 0.29
N ILE A 91 23.86 -18.49 -0.97
CA ILE A 91 22.89 -19.42 -1.54
C ILE A 91 23.42 -20.86 -1.44
N ALA A 92 24.69 -21.09 -1.79
CA ALA A 92 25.34 -22.40 -1.65
C ALA A 92 25.39 -22.89 -0.18
N GLN A 93 25.46 -21.97 0.79
CA GLN A 93 25.36 -22.26 2.22
C GLN A 93 23.91 -22.43 2.74
N GLY A 94 22.91 -22.30 1.87
CA GLY A 94 21.51 -22.52 2.21
C GLY A 94 20.71 -21.26 2.58
N LEU A 95 21.15 -20.07 2.15
CA LEU A 95 20.45 -18.80 2.42
C LEU A 95 18.95 -18.86 2.07
N VAL A 96 18.59 -19.37 0.89
CA VAL A 96 17.18 -19.44 0.45
C VAL A 96 16.32 -20.27 1.40
N LYS A 97 16.87 -21.37 1.93
CA LYS A 97 16.17 -22.21 2.92
C LYS A 97 15.94 -21.45 4.23
N LYS A 98 16.90 -20.62 4.65
CA LYS A 98 16.76 -19.75 5.83
C LYS A 98 15.74 -18.64 5.59
N MET A 99 15.77 -17.99 4.44
CA MET A 99 14.78 -16.98 4.06
C MET A 99 13.36 -17.53 4.08
N LEU A 100 13.15 -18.80 3.69
CA LEU A 100 11.82 -19.41 3.75
C LEU A 100 11.33 -19.57 5.20
N GLN A 101 12.24 -19.90 6.12
CA GLN A 101 11.94 -19.96 7.56
C GLN A 101 11.63 -18.57 8.14
N TRP A 102 12.36 -17.55 7.69
CA TRP A 102 12.12 -16.16 8.09
C TRP A 102 10.79 -15.64 7.55
N PHE A 103 10.48 -15.93 6.28
CA PHE A 103 9.21 -15.59 5.65
C PHE A 103 8.03 -16.15 6.43
N GLU A 104 8.10 -17.40 6.89
CA GLU A 104 7.03 -17.99 7.69
C GLU A 104 6.79 -17.24 9.01
N LYS A 105 7.87 -16.81 9.67
CA LYS A 105 7.80 -15.99 10.89
C LYS A 105 7.23 -14.60 10.60
N CYS A 106 7.68 -13.95 9.53
CA CYS A 106 7.13 -12.67 9.10
C CYS A 106 5.64 -12.80 8.76
N ARG A 107 5.22 -13.87 8.07
CA ARG A 107 3.81 -14.16 7.75
C ARG A 107 2.96 -14.26 9.00
N GLN A 108 3.45 -14.93 10.05
CA GLN A 108 2.76 -15.02 11.34
C GLN A 108 2.59 -13.64 11.97
N LEU A 109 3.62 -12.78 11.92
CA LEU A 109 3.52 -11.39 12.41
C LEU A 109 2.53 -10.56 11.59
N TRP A 110 2.53 -10.67 10.26
CA TRP A 110 1.60 -9.96 9.39
C TRP A 110 0.15 -10.39 9.58
N VAL A 111 -0.10 -11.68 9.77
CA VAL A 111 -1.45 -12.19 10.12
C VAL A 111 -1.86 -11.73 11.51
N LEU A 112 -0.95 -11.72 12.49
CA LEU A 112 -1.22 -11.25 13.85
C LEU A 112 -1.50 -9.74 13.90
N GLY A 113 -0.78 -8.94 13.11
CA GLY A 113 -1.04 -7.50 12.96
C GLY A 113 -2.40 -7.20 12.32
N GLY A 114 -2.95 -8.16 11.59
CA GLY A 114 -4.28 -8.10 11.02
C GLY A 114 -4.38 -7.16 9.82
N SER A 115 -5.63 -6.74 9.53
CA SER A 115 -5.95 -5.97 8.34
C SER A 115 -5.83 -4.44 8.54
N LEU A 116 -5.28 -4.01 9.67
CA LEU A 116 -5.10 -2.59 9.99
C LEU A 116 -3.67 -2.15 9.62
N ARG A 117 -3.51 -0.85 9.39
CA ARG A 117 -2.21 -0.25 9.08
C ARG A 117 -1.27 -0.38 10.29
N ASP A 118 -0.07 -0.89 10.04
CA ASP A 118 1.05 -0.92 10.95
C ASP A 118 2.33 -0.67 10.15
N GLU A 119 2.99 0.47 10.43
CA GLU A 119 4.19 0.89 9.70
C GLU A 119 5.38 -0.04 9.93
N LEU A 120 5.51 -0.62 11.13
CA LEU A 120 6.61 -1.52 11.43
C LEU A 120 6.46 -2.82 10.66
N LEU A 121 5.23 -3.30 10.48
CA LEU A 121 4.93 -4.49 9.69
C LEU A 121 5.01 -4.24 8.19
N LEU A 122 4.66 -3.03 7.73
CA LEU A 122 4.86 -2.62 6.34
C LEU A 122 6.33 -2.57 5.98
N ASN A 123 7.14 -1.87 6.78
CA ASN A 123 8.60 -1.80 6.60
C ASN A 123 9.23 -3.21 6.65
N LEU A 124 8.73 -4.10 7.52
CA LEU A 124 9.18 -5.49 7.57
C LEU A 124 8.93 -6.23 6.26
N ALA A 125 7.80 -5.98 5.60
CA ALA A 125 7.48 -6.57 4.31
C ALA A 125 8.39 -6.03 3.20
N GLU A 126 8.55 -4.71 3.12
CA GLU A 126 9.42 -4.05 2.15
C GLU A 126 10.87 -4.53 2.28
N ASP A 127 11.46 -4.45 3.48
CA ASP A 127 12.85 -4.87 3.71
C ASP A 127 13.07 -6.36 3.44
N PHE A 128 12.12 -7.23 3.84
CA PHE A 128 12.20 -8.67 3.54
C PHE A 128 12.19 -8.90 2.03
N PHE A 129 11.27 -8.25 1.32
CA PHE A 129 11.11 -8.45 -0.11
C PHE A 129 12.26 -7.85 -0.92
N ASP A 130 12.82 -6.73 -0.50
CA ASP A 130 13.99 -6.15 -1.15
C ASP A 130 15.21 -7.08 -0.99
N ALA A 131 15.41 -7.64 0.21
CA ALA A 131 16.42 -8.67 0.41
C ALA A 131 16.16 -9.93 -0.44
N LEU A 132 14.90 -10.36 -0.58
CA LEU A 132 14.53 -11.51 -1.42
C LEU A 132 14.81 -11.24 -2.91
N MET A 133 14.48 -10.04 -3.39
CA MET A 133 14.69 -9.67 -4.78
C MET A 133 16.18 -9.53 -5.10
N GLU A 134 16.97 -9.01 -4.18
CA GLU A 134 18.42 -8.96 -4.33
C GLU A 134 19.02 -10.38 -4.46
N VAL A 135 18.51 -11.36 -3.71
CA VAL A 135 18.87 -12.78 -3.88
C VAL A 135 18.37 -13.34 -5.22
N HIS A 136 17.13 -13.04 -5.63
CA HIS A 136 16.57 -13.46 -6.91
C HIS A 136 17.40 -12.95 -8.10
N GLU A 137 17.86 -11.70 -8.03
CA GLU A 137 18.59 -11.01 -9.10
C GLU A 137 20.10 -11.26 -9.09
N SER A 138 20.60 -12.01 -8.11
CA SER A 138 22.03 -12.37 -7.99
C SER A 138 22.56 -13.34 -9.08
N GLY A 139 21.71 -13.75 -10.02
CA GLY A 139 22.02 -14.62 -11.15
C GLY A 139 21.07 -15.81 -11.28
N ASN A 140 21.28 -16.67 -12.27
CA ASN A 140 20.36 -17.77 -12.61
C ASN A 140 20.08 -18.73 -11.43
N ILE A 141 21.08 -18.99 -10.57
CA ILE A 141 20.90 -19.85 -9.40
C ILE A 141 19.93 -19.20 -8.41
N GLY A 142 20.10 -17.90 -8.14
CA GLY A 142 19.22 -17.13 -7.26
C GLY A 142 17.80 -17.08 -7.81
N ALA A 143 17.66 -16.70 -9.08
CA ALA A 143 16.37 -16.62 -9.76
C ALA A 143 15.61 -17.95 -9.71
N ASN A 144 16.27 -19.07 -10.06
CA ASN A 144 15.65 -20.40 -9.99
C ASN A 144 15.24 -20.76 -8.56
N LYS A 145 16.15 -20.65 -7.59
CA LYS A 145 15.88 -21.06 -6.20
C LYS A 145 14.78 -20.24 -5.55
N VAL A 146 14.77 -18.92 -5.77
CA VAL A 146 13.73 -18.05 -5.23
C VAL A 146 12.39 -18.34 -5.91
N THR A 147 12.34 -18.44 -7.24
CA THR A 147 11.11 -18.75 -7.98
C THR A 147 10.50 -20.06 -7.51
N GLU A 148 11.28 -21.14 -7.43
CA GLU A 148 10.80 -22.46 -6.97
C GLU A 148 10.30 -22.45 -5.52
N SER A 149 10.98 -21.70 -4.64
CA SER A 149 10.71 -21.75 -3.19
C SER A 149 9.63 -20.77 -2.72
N PHE A 150 9.48 -19.63 -3.42
CA PHE A 150 8.67 -18.50 -2.92
C PHE A 150 7.46 -18.16 -3.77
N LEU A 151 7.41 -18.50 -5.06
CA LEU A 151 6.38 -18.01 -5.97
C LEU A 151 4.97 -18.20 -5.37
N TYR A 152 4.57 -19.43 -5.03
CA TYR A 152 3.24 -19.67 -4.46
C TYR A 152 3.06 -19.12 -3.06
N SER A 153 4.09 -19.14 -2.22
CA SER A 153 4.03 -18.63 -0.85
C SER A 153 3.72 -17.14 -0.83
N ILE A 154 4.37 -16.37 -1.71
CA ILE A 154 4.10 -14.94 -1.92
C ILE A 154 2.71 -14.74 -2.51
N GLY A 155 2.33 -15.54 -3.51
CA GLY A 155 0.99 -15.49 -4.10
C GLY A 155 -0.09 -15.69 -3.04
N HIS A 156 0.03 -16.72 -2.20
CA HIS A 156 -0.91 -16.99 -1.12
C HIS A 156 -0.99 -15.85 -0.10
N MET A 157 0.15 -15.23 0.21
CA MET A 157 0.19 -14.07 1.08
C MET A 157 -0.53 -12.85 0.48
N ALA A 158 -0.32 -12.60 -0.82
CA ALA A 158 -0.97 -11.50 -1.53
C ALA A 158 -2.51 -11.59 -1.50
N VAL A 159 -3.07 -12.79 -1.40
CA VAL A 159 -4.52 -13.02 -1.38
C VAL A 159 -5.11 -13.28 0.01
N ASP A 160 -4.30 -13.26 1.07
CA ASP A 160 -4.78 -13.51 2.44
C ASP A 160 -5.51 -12.27 3.00
N PRO A 161 -6.83 -12.32 3.21
CA PRO A 161 -7.60 -11.16 3.67
C PRO A 161 -7.27 -10.73 5.11
N GLN A 162 -6.58 -11.56 5.89
CA GLN A 162 -6.17 -11.21 7.25
C GLN A 162 -5.01 -10.22 7.26
N ILE A 163 -4.24 -10.13 6.17
CA ILE A 163 -3.07 -9.27 6.07
C ILE A 163 -3.49 -7.90 5.54
N TYR A 164 -2.91 -6.85 6.13
CA TYR A 164 -3.11 -5.49 5.67
C TYR A 164 -2.85 -5.31 4.16
N ILE A 165 -3.71 -4.56 3.48
CA ILE A 165 -3.73 -4.46 2.03
C ILE A 165 -2.43 -3.92 1.42
N LEU A 166 -1.72 -3.00 2.09
CA LEU A 166 -0.45 -2.48 1.53
C LEU A 166 0.66 -3.54 1.56
N ILE A 167 0.67 -4.42 2.57
CA ILE A 167 1.60 -5.56 2.62
C ILE A 167 1.25 -6.57 1.51
N ARG A 168 -0.04 -6.81 1.27
CA ARG A 168 -0.51 -7.65 0.16
C ARG A 168 -0.17 -7.05 -1.22
N LYS A 169 -0.25 -5.71 -1.33
CA LYS A 169 0.11 -4.95 -2.53
C LYS A 169 1.61 -5.07 -2.81
N GLU A 170 2.44 -5.02 -1.78
CA GLU A 170 3.87 -5.26 -1.90
C GLU A 170 4.16 -6.71 -2.34
N ALA A 171 3.48 -7.69 -1.73
CA ALA A 171 3.61 -9.09 -2.10
C ALA A 171 3.26 -9.36 -3.58
N ILE A 172 2.13 -8.85 -4.08
CA ILE A 172 1.71 -9.10 -5.46
C ILE A 172 2.63 -8.42 -6.48
N ARG A 173 3.19 -7.25 -6.17
CA ARG A 173 4.19 -6.58 -7.01
C ARG A 173 5.43 -7.44 -7.15
N LYS A 174 5.95 -7.96 -6.03
CA LYS A 174 7.13 -8.83 -6.02
C LYS A 174 6.83 -10.19 -6.67
N PHE A 175 5.61 -10.72 -6.53
CA PHE A 175 5.13 -11.89 -7.27
C PHE A 175 5.17 -11.68 -8.79
N ASN A 176 4.64 -10.56 -9.28
CA ASN A 176 4.70 -10.22 -10.72
C ASN A 176 6.13 -10.04 -11.20
N LEU A 177 7.00 -9.42 -10.41
CA LEU A 177 8.41 -9.27 -10.73
C LEU A 177 9.13 -10.62 -10.85
N ILE A 178 8.86 -11.57 -9.95
CA ILE A 178 9.39 -12.93 -10.03
C ILE A 178 8.86 -13.64 -11.29
N LEU A 179 7.57 -13.54 -11.60
CA LEU A 179 7.00 -14.11 -12.83
C LEU A 179 7.63 -13.51 -14.10
N ASP A 180 7.82 -12.20 -14.11
CA ASP A 180 8.43 -11.47 -15.22
C ASP A 180 9.90 -11.86 -15.43
N LYS A 181 10.67 -11.93 -14.35
CA LYS A 181 12.10 -12.26 -14.39
C LYS A 181 12.40 -13.75 -14.24
N SER A 182 11.38 -14.61 -14.26
CA SER A 182 11.55 -16.07 -14.15
C SER A 182 12.42 -16.61 -15.30
N PRO A 183 13.41 -17.48 -15.03
CA PRO A 183 14.26 -18.10 -16.05
C PRO A 183 13.47 -18.82 -17.14
N MET A 184 13.99 -18.77 -18.37
CA MET A 184 13.31 -19.30 -19.56
C MET A 184 13.08 -20.81 -19.47
N GLU A 185 13.91 -21.55 -18.73
CA GLU A 185 13.75 -22.99 -18.50
C GLU A 185 12.47 -23.27 -17.68
N LEU A 186 12.23 -22.50 -16.62
CA LEU A 186 11.00 -22.57 -15.82
C LEU A 186 9.77 -22.11 -16.62
N LYS A 187 9.94 -21.11 -17.50
CA LYS A 187 8.89 -20.60 -18.38
C LYS A 187 8.55 -21.53 -19.55
N LYS A 188 9.54 -22.13 -20.21
CA LYS A 188 9.36 -23.01 -21.40
C LYS A 188 8.65 -24.30 -21.02
N ASP A 189 9.00 -24.86 -19.87
CA ASP A 189 8.36 -26.09 -19.39
C ASP A 189 7.00 -25.82 -18.75
N LYS A 190 6.72 -24.57 -18.32
CA LYS A 190 5.54 -24.14 -17.53
C LYS A 190 5.17 -25.12 -16.41
N LYS A 191 6.10 -25.98 -15.95
CA LYS A 191 5.78 -27.07 -15.02
C LYS A 191 5.26 -26.50 -13.71
N ILE A 192 5.92 -25.44 -13.23
CA ILE A 192 5.47 -24.68 -12.07
C ILE A 192 4.07 -24.10 -12.35
N LEU A 193 3.84 -23.44 -13.47
CA LEU A 193 2.52 -22.85 -13.78
C LEU A 193 1.42 -23.87 -14.17
N ARG A 194 1.72 -25.16 -14.22
CA ARG A 194 0.78 -26.26 -14.52
C ARG A 194 0.48 -27.16 -13.32
N SER A 195 1.05 -26.87 -12.15
CA SER A 195 0.80 -27.65 -10.94
C SER A 195 -0.60 -27.36 -10.36
N GLN A 196 -1.03 -28.20 -9.42
CA GLN A 196 -2.26 -27.95 -8.67
C GLN A 196 -2.15 -26.66 -7.85
N GLU A 197 -0.98 -26.39 -7.26
CA GLU A 197 -0.70 -25.18 -6.50
C GLU A 197 -0.84 -23.92 -7.38
N ALA A 198 -0.43 -24.00 -8.65
CA ALA A 198 -0.63 -22.92 -9.62
C ALA A 198 -2.13 -22.70 -9.93
N ALA A 199 -2.88 -23.77 -10.13
CA ALA A 199 -4.34 -23.67 -10.36
C ALA A 199 -5.06 -23.07 -9.14
N ASP A 200 -4.67 -23.49 -7.94
CA ASP A 200 -5.23 -23.01 -6.68
C ASP A 200 -4.93 -21.52 -6.48
N ILE A 201 -3.69 -21.08 -6.71
CA ILE A 201 -3.35 -19.68 -6.55
C ILE A 201 -4.03 -18.81 -7.62
N MET A 202 -4.10 -19.23 -8.88
CA MET A 202 -4.81 -18.49 -9.92
C MET A 202 -6.29 -18.29 -9.54
N SER A 203 -6.94 -19.34 -9.04
CA SER A 203 -8.33 -19.26 -8.59
C SER A 203 -8.49 -18.28 -7.42
N LYS A 204 -7.55 -18.27 -6.47
CA LYS A 204 -7.55 -17.31 -5.36
C LYS A 204 -7.30 -15.87 -5.84
N LEU A 205 -6.35 -15.65 -6.75
CA LEU A 205 -6.07 -14.33 -7.35
C LEU A 205 -7.33 -13.78 -8.03
N ALA A 206 -7.97 -14.58 -8.88
CA ALA A 206 -9.24 -14.24 -9.54
C ALA A 206 -10.33 -13.85 -8.54
N SER A 207 -10.50 -14.65 -7.48
CA SER A 207 -11.51 -14.36 -6.45
C SER A 207 -11.29 -13.02 -5.74
N LYS A 208 -10.04 -12.54 -5.63
CA LYS A 208 -9.71 -11.29 -4.94
C LYS A 208 -9.80 -10.05 -5.81
N ILE A 209 -9.85 -10.19 -7.13
CA ILE A 209 -10.02 -9.04 -8.04
C ILE A 209 -11.34 -8.32 -7.77
N LEU A 210 -12.43 -9.05 -7.54
CA LEU A 210 -13.75 -8.43 -7.34
C LEU A 210 -13.81 -7.55 -6.08
N ASP A 211 -13.09 -7.89 -5.01
CA ASP A 211 -13.12 -7.22 -3.70
C ASP A 211 -11.74 -6.67 -3.30
N GLY A 212 -10.94 -6.25 -4.28
CA GLY A 212 -9.53 -5.88 -4.08
C GLY A 212 -9.33 -4.64 -3.21
N GLY A 213 -10.28 -3.69 -3.20
CA GLY A 213 -10.24 -2.51 -2.33
C GLY A 213 -9.21 -1.42 -2.67
N ASP A 214 -8.35 -1.67 -3.64
CA ASP A 214 -7.37 -0.73 -4.19
C ASP A 214 -7.20 -1.03 -5.68
N TYR A 215 -7.25 -0.01 -6.52
CA TYR A 215 -7.22 -0.17 -7.97
C TYR A 215 -5.91 -0.79 -8.45
N ASP A 216 -4.76 -0.26 -8.03
CA ASP A 216 -3.46 -0.82 -8.44
C ASP A 216 -3.30 -2.26 -7.96
N PHE A 217 -3.84 -2.58 -6.78
CA PHE A 217 -3.85 -3.95 -6.29
C PHE A 217 -4.70 -4.86 -7.18
N GLN A 218 -5.88 -4.43 -7.62
CA GLN A 218 -6.70 -5.15 -8.59
C GLN A 218 -5.95 -5.35 -9.92
N THR A 219 -5.29 -4.30 -10.43
CA THR A 219 -4.48 -4.36 -11.65
C THR A 219 -3.32 -5.35 -11.51
N ALA A 220 -2.62 -5.36 -10.38
CA ALA A 220 -1.52 -6.29 -10.14
C ALA A 220 -2.01 -7.75 -10.04
N LEU A 221 -3.19 -8.00 -9.47
CA LEU A 221 -3.81 -9.33 -9.50
C LEU A 221 -4.19 -9.77 -10.92
N MET A 222 -4.67 -8.84 -11.74
CA MET A 222 -4.98 -9.09 -13.16
C MET A 222 -3.73 -9.41 -13.97
N GLU A 223 -2.65 -8.64 -13.76
CA GLU A 223 -1.35 -8.85 -14.37
C GLU A 223 -0.81 -10.24 -14.01
N ALA A 224 -0.90 -10.61 -12.72
CA ALA A 224 -0.50 -11.93 -12.23
C ALA A 224 -1.21 -13.05 -12.99
N LEU A 225 -2.54 -12.98 -13.13
CA LEU A 225 -3.30 -13.97 -13.90
C LEU A 225 -2.85 -14.04 -15.36
N CYS A 226 -2.59 -12.89 -16.00
CA CYS A 226 -2.17 -12.83 -17.40
C CYS A 226 -0.75 -13.38 -17.60
N ARG A 227 0.15 -13.20 -16.62
CA ARG A 227 1.50 -13.80 -16.63
C ARG A 227 1.47 -15.30 -16.37
N MET A 228 0.56 -15.78 -15.54
CA MET A 228 0.45 -17.20 -15.19
C MET A 228 -0.26 -18.04 -16.27
N ALA A 229 -1.23 -17.46 -16.99
CA ALA A 229 -2.06 -18.15 -17.96
C ALA A 229 -2.00 -17.51 -19.35
N THR A 230 -1.79 -18.33 -20.38
CA THR A 230 -1.91 -17.91 -21.79
C THR A 230 -3.32 -17.40 -22.11
N CYS A 231 -3.46 -16.59 -23.15
CA CYS A 231 -4.76 -16.19 -23.71
C CYS A 231 -5.73 -17.38 -23.88
N GLU A 232 -5.26 -18.52 -24.37
CA GLU A 232 -6.06 -19.73 -24.57
C GLU A 232 -6.51 -20.34 -23.24
N GLN A 233 -5.61 -20.45 -22.27
CA GLN A 233 -5.95 -20.93 -20.93
C GLN A 233 -6.92 -20.00 -20.22
N ARG A 234 -6.75 -18.67 -20.35
CA ARG A 234 -7.68 -17.70 -19.78
C ARG A 234 -9.09 -17.89 -20.31
N LYS A 235 -9.26 -18.19 -21.61
CA LYS A 235 -10.57 -18.52 -22.20
C LYS A 235 -11.22 -19.77 -21.59
N GLN A 236 -10.42 -20.78 -21.25
CA GLN A 236 -10.90 -22.03 -20.65
C GLN A 236 -11.21 -21.88 -19.15
N LEU A 237 -10.45 -21.02 -18.45
CA LEU A 237 -10.53 -20.87 -17.00
C LEU A 237 -11.48 -19.76 -16.56
N ALA A 238 -11.88 -18.84 -17.45
CA ALA A 238 -12.67 -17.66 -17.11
C ALA A 238 -13.97 -18.00 -16.35
N ASP A 239 -14.70 -19.03 -16.78
CA ASP A 239 -15.96 -19.44 -16.14
C ASP A 239 -15.75 -20.09 -14.77
N HIS A 240 -14.56 -20.63 -14.50
CA HIS A 240 -14.17 -21.14 -13.18
C HIS A 240 -13.72 -20.02 -12.25
N TRP A 241 -13.08 -19.00 -12.80
CA TRP A 241 -12.57 -17.84 -12.06
C TRP A 241 -13.67 -16.83 -11.71
N PHE A 242 -14.64 -16.66 -12.60
CA PHE A 242 -15.73 -15.69 -12.44
C PHE A 242 -17.06 -16.37 -12.67
N THR A 243 -17.83 -16.56 -11.58
CA THR A 243 -19.14 -17.21 -11.61
C THR A 243 -20.17 -16.47 -12.48
N MET A 244 -20.01 -15.15 -12.63
CA MET A 244 -20.91 -14.34 -13.43
C MET A 244 -20.49 -14.35 -14.90
N GLU A 245 -21.35 -14.88 -15.78
CA GLU A 245 -21.08 -15.06 -17.21
C GLU A 245 -20.68 -13.74 -17.92
N HIS A 246 -21.27 -12.61 -17.55
CA HIS A 246 -20.88 -11.32 -18.16
C HIS A 246 -19.46 -10.90 -17.74
N VAL A 247 -19.01 -11.23 -16.52
CA VAL A 247 -17.64 -10.96 -16.06
C VAL A 247 -16.67 -11.89 -16.76
N SER A 248 -16.97 -13.19 -16.85
CA SER A 248 -16.10 -14.13 -17.56
C SER A 248 -15.95 -13.75 -19.04
N LYS A 249 -17.05 -13.39 -19.72
CA LYS A 249 -17.03 -12.88 -21.10
C LYS A 249 -16.27 -11.57 -21.28
N ALA A 250 -16.26 -10.68 -20.28
CA ALA A 250 -15.46 -9.47 -20.33
C ALA A 250 -13.97 -9.77 -20.11
N PHE A 251 -13.66 -10.66 -19.16
CA PHE A 251 -12.29 -11.07 -18.84
C PHE A 251 -11.57 -11.68 -20.05
N VAL A 252 -12.23 -12.56 -20.81
CA VAL A 252 -11.61 -13.20 -21.99
C VAL A 252 -11.31 -12.23 -23.14
N LYS A 253 -11.83 -11.00 -23.10
CA LYS A 253 -11.54 -9.97 -24.11
C LYS A 253 -10.24 -9.22 -23.84
N ILE A 254 -9.64 -9.39 -22.66
CA ILE A 254 -8.40 -8.70 -22.28
C ILE A 254 -7.24 -9.29 -23.08
N ARG A 255 -6.61 -8.44 -23.90
CA ARG A 255 -5.48 -8.79 -24.75
C ARG A 255 -4.17 -8.41 -24.07
N ASP A 256 -3.18 -9.28 -24.16
CA ASP A 256 -1.85 -9.00 -23.59
C ASP A 256 -1.20 -7.75 -24.21
N SER A 257 -1.44 -7.50 -25.51
CA SER A 257 -0.92 -6.33 -26.23
C SER A 257 -1.59 -5.01 -25.86
N GLU A 258 -2.74 -5.06 -25.19
CA GLU A 258 -3.54 -3.89 -24.80
C GLU A 258 -3.95 -3.99 -23.34
N PHE A 259 -3.11 -4.65 -22.53
CA PHE A 259 -3.45 -5.06 -21.18
C PHE A 259 -3.93 -3.87 -20.34
N GLU A 260 -3.22 -2.74 -20.37
CA GLU A 260 -3.52 -1.58 -19.53
C GLU A 260 -4.95 -1.04 -19.74
N THR A 261 -5.33 -0.80 -21.00
CA THR A 261 -6.63 -0.22 -21.33
C THR A 261 -7.77 -1.24 -21.27
N ASP A 262 -7.53 -2.48 -21.70
CA ASP A 262 -8.53 -3.56 -21.56
C ASP A 262 -8.76 -3.89 -20.06
N CYS A 263 -7.70 -3.88 -19.23
CA CYS A 263 -7.78 -4.08 -17.78
C CYS A 263 -8.57 -2.94 -17.11
N ARG A 264 -8.29 -1.68 -17.45
CA ARG A 264 -9.05 -0.52 -16.95
C ARG A 264 -10.55 -0.66 -17.23
N LYS A 265 -10.92 -1.01 -18.47
CA LYS A 265 -12.33 -1.22 -18.85
C LYS A 265 -12.98 -2.34 -18.04
N PHE A 266 -12.27 -3.45 -17.89
CA PHE A 266 -12.72 -4.58 -17.09
C PHE A 266 -12.92 -4.21 -15.61
N LEU A 267 -11.93 -3.56 -14.99
CA LEU A 267 -11.95 -3.16 -13.58
C LEU A 267 -13.04 -2.12 -13.29
N ASN A 268 -13.19 -1.11 -14.15
CA ASN A 268 -14.26 -0.12 -14.03
C ASN A 268 -15.65 -0.79 -14.12
N MET A 269 -15.82 -1.76 -15.04
CA MET A 269 -17.05 -2.53 -15.15
C MET A 269 -17.34 -3.30 -13.86
N ILE A 270 -16.43 -4.16 -13.38
CA ILE A 270 -16.69 -4.99 -12.19
C ILE A 270 -16.91 -4.17 -10.92
N ASN A 271 -16.18 -3.05 -10.77
CA ASN A 271 -16.33 -2.16 -9.62
C ASN A 271 -17.67 -1.41 -9.71
N GLY A 272 -18.04 -0.93 -10.91
CA GLY A 272 -19.31 -0.26 -11.17
C GLY A 272 -20.53 -1.12 -10.85
N MET A 273 -20.47 -2.41 -11.21
CA MET A 273 -21.56 -3.38 -10.96
C MET A 273 -21.88 -3.60 -9.48
N LYS A 274 -20.96 -3.28 -8.58
CA LYS A 274 -21.17 -3.39 -7.12
C LYS A 274 -21.93 -2.21 -6.52
N GLY A 275 -22.22 -1.17 -7.31
CA GLY A 275 -22.94 0.02 -6.85
C GLY A 275 -22.26 0.64 -5.62
N ASP A 276 -23.03 0.96 -4.59
CA ASP A 276 -22.49 1.64 -3.39
C ASP A 276 -21.64 0.75 -2.48
N LYS A 277 -21.68 -0.57 -2.70
CA LYS A 277 -20.88 -1.56 -1.96
C LYS A 277 -19.48 -1.74 -2.55
N ARG A 278 -19.17 -1.09 -3.68
CA ARG A 278 -17.85 -1.17 -4.29
C ARG A 278 -16.79 -0.63 -3.33
N SER A 279 -15.61 -1.22 -3.39
CA SER A 279 -14.46 -0.83 -2.57
C SER A 279 -13.43 0.03 -3.33
N VAL A 280 -13.67 0.24 -4.62
CA VAL A 280 -12.91 1.15 -5.50
C VAL A 280 -13.93 1.95 -6.31
N PHE A 281 -13.84 3.27 -6.24
CA PHE A 281 -14.65 4.18 -7.06
C PHE A 281 -13.75 4.90 -8.04
N SER A 282 -13.95 4.69 -9.33
CA SER A 282 -13.19 5.36 -10.38
C SER A 282 -14.06 6.45 -11.00
N TYR A 283 -13.62 7.71 -10.89
CA TYR A 283 -14.35 8.84 -11.44
C TYR A 283 -13.50 9.59 -12.48
N PRO A 284 -14.09 9.99 -13.61
CA PRO A 284 -13.39 10.83 -14.57
C PRO A 284 -13.25 12.25 -14.00
N CYS A 285 -12.04 12.79 -13.99
CA CYS A 285 -11.79 14.18 -13.70
C CYS A 285 -11.65 14.97 -15.01
N LEU A 286 -11.73 16.29 -14.87
CA LEU A 286 -11.54 17.25 -15.95
C LEU A 286 -10.08 17.72 -15.98
N GLU A 287 -9.57 18.10 -14.81
CA GLU A 287 -8.24 18.71 -14.63
C GLU A 287 -7.72 18.34 -13.24
N VAL A 288 -6.39 18.19 -13.12
CA VAL A 288 -5.71 17.94 -11.84
C VAL A 288 -4.50 18.84 -11.70
N TYR A 289 -4.28 19.38 -10.51
CA TYR A 289 -3.14 20.22 -10.19
C TYR A 289 -2.44 19.77 -8.91
N LEU A 290 -1.12 19.62 -8.97
CA LEU A 290 -0.25 19.48 -7.80
C LEU A 290 0.45 20.82 -7.54
N GLY A 291 0.01 21.52 -6.50
CA GLY A 291 0.38 22.91 -6.27
C GLY A 291 -0.13 23.80 -7.40
N GLN A 292 0.78 24.34 -8.20
CA GLN A 292 0.48 25.15 -9.39
C GLN A 292 0.69 24.37 -10.70
N ASN A 293 1.18 23.13 -10.62
CA ASN A 293 1.55 22.33 -11.79
C ASN A 293 0.36 21.50 -12.23
N GLU A 294 -0.04 21.63 -13.50
CA GLU A 294 -1.08 20.80 -14.09
C GLU A 294 -0.54 19.39 -14.37
N LEU A 295 -1.31 18.38 -14.00
CA LEU A 295 -1.04 16.98 -14.32
C LEU A 295 -2.02 16.58 -15.43
N LEU A 296 -1.51 16.05 -16.54
CA LEU A 296 -2.30 15.74 -17.72
C LEU A 296 -2.73 14.27 -17.75
N MET A 297 -3.84 14.02 -18.45
CA MET A 297 -4.25 12.66 -18.79
C MET A 297 -3.13 11.96 -19.59
N PRO A 298 -2.80 10.70 -19.29
CA PRO A 298 -1.85 9.93 -20.09
C PRO A 298 -2.24 9.88 -21.58
N ALA A 299 -1.24 9.98 -22.45
CA ALA A 299 -1.44 9.89 -23.89
C ALA A 299 -1.61 8.44 -24.34
N ASP A 300 -2.86 7.99 -24.44
CA ASP A 300 -3.25 6.67 -24.97
C ASP A 300 -4.60 6.82 -25.71
N GLU A 301 -4.64 6.45 -27.00
CA GLU A 301 -5.84 6.62 -27.84
C GLU A 301 -7.06 5.83 -27.34
N LYS A 302 -6.84 4.80 -26.53
CA LYS A 302 -7.88 3.90 -25.99
C LYS A 302 -8.28 4.26 -24.56
N LEU A 303 -7.60 5.23 -23.95
CA LEU A 303 -7.97 5.79 -22.66
C LEU A 303 -9.11 6.79 -22.84
N GLU A 304 -10.29 6.42 -22.35
CA GLU A 304 -11.52 7.18 -22.59
C GLU A 304 -11.62 8.45 -21.72
N GLU A 305 -11.02 8.44 -20.52
CA GLU A 305 -11.18 9.49 -19.52
C GLU A 305 -9.94 9.57 -18.62
N PHE A 306 -9.76 10.72 -17.95
CA PHE A 306 -8.75 10.88 -16.91
C PHE A 306 -9.29 10.35 -15.57
N TRP A 307 -8.96 9.10 -15.25
CA TRP A 307 -9.52 8.40 -14.08
C TRP A 307 -8.83 8.74 -12.76
N ILE A 308 -9.63 9.04 -11.74
CA ILE A 308 -9.22 9.12 -10.34
C ILE A 308 -9.83 7.95 -9.57
N ASP A 309 -8.97 7.12 -8.99
CA ASP A 309 -9.36 5.94 -8.23
C ASP A 309 -9.39 6.24 -6.73
N PHE A 310 -10.57 6.14 -6.13
CA PHE A 310 -10.78 6.25 -4.68
C PHE A 310 -10.80 4.85 -4.08
N ASN A 311 -9.75 4.51 -3.34
CA ASN A 311 -9.46 3.18 -2.83
C ASN A 311 -9.90 3.07 -1.36
N ILE A 312 -11.06 2.45 -1.12
CA ILE A 312 -11.61 2.35 0.23
C ILE A 312 -10.78 1.41 1.11
N GLY A 313 -10.23 0.34 0.52
CA GLY A 313 -9.45 -0.67 1.23
C GLY A 313 -8.11 -0.16 1.74
N SER A 314 -7.36 0.54 0.89
CA SER A 314 -6.06 1.15 1.24
C SER A 314 -6.17 2.55 1.83
N ARG A 315 -7.38 3.13 1.82
CA ARG A 315 -7.66 4.51 2.22
C ARG A 315 -6.77 5.51 1.48
N SER A 316 -6.73 5.39 0.16
CA SER A 316 -5.97 6.29 -0.71
C SER A 316 -6.80 6.80 -1.87
N ILE A 317 -6.27 7.83 -2.55
CA ILE A 317 -6.60 8.08 -3.95
C ILE A 317 -5.37 7.79 -4.81
N SER A 318 -5.56 7.27 -6.01
CA SER A 318 -4.49 7.05 -6.98
C SER A 318 -4.94 7.40 -8.39
N PHE A 319 -4.00 7.81 -9.24
CA PHE A 319 -4.22 8.02 -10.66
C PHE A 319 -2.90 8.08 -11.44
N TYR A 320 -3.01 7.83 -12.75
CA TYR A 320 -1.90 7.91 -13.69
C TYR A 320 -1.94 9.24 -14.44
N PHE A 321 -0.78 9.85 -14.68
CA PHE A 321 -0.70 11.15 -15.34
C PHE A 321 0.56 11.28 -16.20
N SER A 322 0.60 12.30 -17.04
CA SER A 322 1.80 12.75 -17.76
C SER A 322 2.09 14.22 -17.43
N LEU A 323 3.36 14.63 -17.57
CA LEU A 323 3.77 16.01 -17.38
C LEU A 323 3.75 16.78 -18.72
N PRO A 324 3.36 18.07 -18.75
CA PRO A 324 3.26 18.86 -19.99
C PRO A 324 4.58 18.99 -20.77
N ASP A 325 5.71 19.04 -20.08
CA ASP A 325 7.03 19.32 -20.67
C ASP A 325 7.82 18.05 -21.05
N GLU A 326 7.27 16.87 -20.80
CA GLU A 326 7.83 15.61 -21.27
C GLU A 326 7.24 15.29 -22.64
N VAL A 327 8.09 14.85 -23.59
CA VAL A 327 7.60 14.35 -24.88
C VAL A 327 6.75 13.13 -24.59
N ALA A 328 5.42 13.31 -24.58
CA ALA A 328 4.45 12.25 -24.30
C ALA A 328 4.63 11.14 -25.32
N GLN A 329 5.33 10.08 -24.91
CA GLN A 329 5.41 8.84 -25.67
C GLN A 329 4.23 7.97 -25.26
N GLU A 330 3.64 7.29 -26.25
CA GLU A 330 2.55 6.35 -26.02
C GLU A 330 3.00 5.29 -25.00
N GLY A 331 2.27 5.19 -23.90
CA GLY A 331 2.57 4.28 -22.81
C GLY A 331 3.61 4.76 -21.77
N GLN A 332 4.00 6.04 -21.78
CA GLN A 332 4.77 6.65 -20.68
C GLN A 332 3.87 7.47 -19.77
N TRP A 333 3.70 7.01 -18.53
CA TRP A 333 2.94 7.69 -17.49
C TRP A 333 3.61 7.57 -16.13
N GLU A 334 3.34 8.54 -15.27
CA GLU A 334 3.67 8.52 -13.85
C GLU A 334 2.44 8.15 -13.02
N THR A 335 2.66 7.78 -11.76
CA THR A 335 1.58 7.45 -10.83
C THR A 335 1.71 8.28 -9.58
N ILE A 336 0.61 8.82 -9.10
CA ILE A 336 0.52 9.40 -7.77
C ILE A 336 -0.45 8.57 -6.93
N CYS A 337 -0.08 8.34 -5.68
CA CYS A 337 -0.93 7.68 -4.69
C CYS A 337 -0.85 8.48 -3.40
N ILE A 338 -1.98 9.06 -2.98
CA ILE A 338 -2.09 9.86 -1.75
C ILE A 338 -2.87 9.04 -0.73
N ASN A 339 -2.19 8.58 0.32
CA ASN A 339 -2.80 7.90 1.45
C ASN A 339 -3.54 8.89 2.36
N GLY A 340 -4.58 8.41 3.04
CA GLY A 340 -5.31 9.19 4.01
C GLY A 340 -4.45 9.73 5.15
N THR A 341 -3.30 9.12 5.49
CA THR A 341 -2.37 9.71 6.48
C THR A 341 -1.57 10.89 5.96
N GLU A 342 -1.47 11.05 4.64
CA GLU A 342 -0.75 12.14 3.98
C GLU A 342 -1.65 13.36 3.72
N VAL A 343 -2.91 13.31 4.17
CA VAL A 343 -3.88 14.40 4.02
C VAL A 343 -4.14 15.03 5.38
N ASN A 344 -3.83 16.32 5.54
CA ASN A 344 -4.20 17.09 6.73
C ASN A 344 -5.69 17.38 6.73
N SER A 345 -6.21 17.90 5.62
CA SER A 345 -7.61 18.28 5.47
C SER A 345 -8.06 18.27 4.01
N TYR A 346 -9.38 18.31 3.78
CA TYR A 346 -9.93 18.49 2.45
C TYR A 346 -11.15 19.41 2.43
N THR A 347 -11.42 20.00 1.27
CA THR A 347 -12.65 20.74 0.96
C THR A 347 -13.25 20.27 -0.36
N ILE A 348 -14.56 20.41 -0.49
CA ILE A 348 -15.28 20.23 -1.75
C ILE A 348 -16.12 21.48 -1.99
N THR A 349 -15.89 22.15 -3.12
CA THR A 349 -16.59 23.38 -3.53
C THR A 349 -17.22 23.22 -4.91
N GLU A 350 -18.22 24.05 -5.22
CA GLU A 350 -18.75 24.16 -6.59
C GLU A 350 -18.22 25.43 -7.24
N GLU A 351 -17.64 25.30 -8.44
CA GLU A 351 -17.11 26.40 -9.22
C GLU A 351 -17.71 26.33 -10.63
N GLY A 352 -18.79 27.08 -10.84
CA GLY A 352 -19.56 27.06 -12.09
C GLY A 352 -20.16 25.68 -12.39
N LYS A 353 -19.65 25.01 -13.43
CA LYS A 353 -20.06 23.65 -13.84
C LYS A 353 -19.12 22.56 -13.31
N LYS A 354 -18.16 22.92 -12.46
CA LYS A 354 -17.16 22.01 -11.88
C LYS A 354 -17.43 21.80 -10.38
N LYS A 355 -17.10 20.62 -9.88
CA LYS A 355 -17.00 20.29 -8.46
C LYS A 355 -15.52 20.10 -8.15
N VAL A 356 -14.99 20.85 -7.18
CA VAL A 356 -13.55 20.93 -6.93
C VAL A 356 -13.23 20.25 -5.61
N LEU A 357 -12.47 19.17 -5.65
CA LEU A 357 -11.87 18.54 -4.48
C LEU A 357 -10.48 19.12 -4.28
N LYS A 358 -10.25 19.74 -3.13
CA LYS A 358 -8.92 20.22 -2.73
C LYS A 358 -8.44 19.46 -1.50
N LEU A 359 -7.26 18.86 -1.60
CA LEU A 359 -6.56 18.21 -0.51
C LEU A 359 -5.39 19.09 -0.05
N ASP A 360 -5.29 19.27 1.25
CA ASP A 360 -4.14 19.84 1.92
C ASP A 360 -3.25 18.70 2.44
N LEU A 361 -2.03 18.61 1.94
CA LEU A 361 -1.13 17.49 2.17
C LEU A 361 -0.27 17.74 3.42
N SER A 362 0.08 16.67 4.12
CA SER A 362 0.91 16.77 5.33
C SER A 362 2.34 17.20 5.03
N GLU A 363 2.85 16.81 3.86
CA GLU A 363 4.20 17.10 3.38
C GLU A 363 4.15 17.51 1.90
N VAL A 364 5.25 18.08 1.40
CA VAL A 364 5.40 18.37 -0.02
C VAL A 364 5.55 17.05 -0.78
N VAL A 365 4.60 16.78 -1.68
CA VAL A 365 4.70 15.65 -2.60
C VAL A 365 5.53 16.07 -3.81
N VAL A 366 6.47 15.21 -4.21
CA VAL A 366 7.35 15.40 -5.37
C VAL A 366 7.12 14.24 -6.31
N VAL A 367 6.81 14.52 -7.58
CA VAL A 367 6.57 13.51 -8.63
C VAL A 367 7.20 14.03 -9.92
N GLY A 368 8.05 13.23 -10.56
CA GLY A 368 8.88 13.69 -11.68
C GLY A 368 9.65 14.97 -11.35
N SER A 369 9.48 15.99 -12.19
CA SER A 369 10.08 17.32 -12.03
C SER A 369 9.23 18.31 -11.22
N VAL A 370 8.03 17.92 -10.80
CA VAL A 370 7.06 18.80 -10.13
C VAL A 370 6.87 18.48 -8.66
N ASN A 371 6.40 19.47 -7.90
CA ASN A 371 6.09 19.30 -6.49
C ASN A 371 4.92 20.18 -6.04
N GLY A 372 4.34 19.84 -4.89
CA GLY A 372 3.30 20.65 -4.27
C GLY A 372 2.82 20.10 -2.93
N SER A 373 2.30 20.99 -2.08
CA SER A 373 1.67 20.66 -0.79
C SER A 373 0.14 20.60 -0.86
N THR A 374 -0.44 20.84 -2.04
CA THR A 374 -1.89 20.76 -2.24
C THR A 374 -2.20 20.02 -3.53
N LEU A 375 -3.23 19.18 -3.51
CA LEU A 375 -3.74 18.50 -4.69
C LEU A 375 -5.16 18.99 -4.98
N THR A 376 -5.39 19.51 -6.19
CA THR A 376 -6.70 20.02 -6.60
C THR A 376 -7.21 19.23 -7.79
N ILE A 377 -8.40 18.64 -7.66
CA ILE A 377 -9.02 17.80 -8.68
C ILE A 377 -10.38 18.39 -9.05
N HIS A 378 -10.58 18.65 -10.33
CA HIS A 378 -11.83 19.18 -10.87
C HIS A 378 -12.65 18.05 -11.47
N PHE A 379 -13.89 17.91 -11.03
CA PHE A 379 -14.86 16.95 -11.54
C PHE A 379 -16.02 17.67 -12.21
N SER A 380 -16.75 16.97 -13.09
CA SER A 380 -18.05 17.45 -13.57
C SER A 380 -19.02 17.60 -12.40
N ARG A 381 -19.84 18.66 -12.40
CA ARG A 381 -20.82 18.95 -11.32
C ARG A 381 -21.76 17.78 -10.98
N GLY A 382 -22.09 16.96 -11.98
CA GLY A 382 -23.01 15.83 -11.81
C GLY A 382 -22.44 14.66 -10.99
N LEU A 383 -21.13 14.61 -10.76
CA LEU A 383 -20.50 13.54 -9.99
C LEU A 383 -20.63 13.78 -8.50
N ASP A 384 -21.18 12.82 -7.75
CA ASP A 384 -21.25 12.88 -6.30
C ASP A 384 -19.99 12.28 -5.64
N VAL A 385 -18.94 13.10 -5.53
CA VAL A 385 -17.65 12.68 -4.98
C VAL A 385 -17.57 12.76 -3.45
N LEU A 386 -18.42 13.56 -2.80
CA LEU A 386 -18.32 13.83 -1.35
C LEU A 386 -18.45 12.56 -0.50
N PRO A 387 -19.45 11.68 -0.71
CA PRO A 387 -19.57 10.46 0.10
C PRO A 387 -18.34 9.55 -0.02
N VAL A 388 -17.72 9.51 -1.20
CA VAL A 388 -16.56 8.66 -1.47
C VAL A 388 -15.30 9.24 -0.79
N VAL A 389 -15.07 10.54 -0.91
CA VAL A 389 -13.96 11.22 -0.21
C VAL A 389 -14.07 11.03 1.30
N GLN A 390 -15.28 11.10 1.85
CA GLN A 390 -15.55 10.84 3.27
C GLN A 390 -15.23 9.39 3.67
N LYS A 391 -15.51 8.41 2.81
CA LYS A 391 -15.14 7.00 3.06
C LYS A 391 -13.63 6.79 3.07
N VAL A 392 -12.88 7.50 2.21
CA VAL A 392 -11.41 7.37 2.12
C VAL A 392 -10.70 8.12 3.25
N PHE A 393 -11.00 9.40 3.44
CA PHE A 393 -10.24 10.29 4.33
C PHE A 393 -10.92 10.59 5.67
N GLY A 394 -12.19 10.21 5.83
CA GLY A 394 -12.97 10.45 7.04
C GLY A 394 -13.69 11.81 7.05
N LEU A 395 -14.71 11.93 7.90
CA LEU A 395 -15.49 13.16 8.09
C LEU A 395 -14.71 14.24 8.86
N ASN A 396 -13.84 13.81 9.76
CA ASN A 396 -13.03 14.67 10.63
C ASN A 396 -12.04 15.57 9.87
N LYS A 397 -11.66 15.18 8.65
CA LYS A 397 -10.76 15.97 7.80
C LYS A 397 -11.50 16.98 6.89
N ASN A 398 -12.83 17.02 6.92
CA ASN A 398 -13.62 17.91 6.09
C ASN A 398 -13.74 19.32 6.69
N MET A 399 -13.06 20.30 6.10
CA MET A 399 -13.08 21.68 6.60
C MET A 399 -14.35 22.47 6.21
N GLY A 400 -15.16 21.96 5.26
CA GLY A 400 -16.46 22.52 4.92
C GLY A 400 -17.50 22.36 6.03
N PHE A 401 -17.33 21.36 6.90
CA PHE A 401 -18.26 21.06 7.99
C PHE A 401 -18.02 21.91 9.25
N VAL A 402 -16.77 22.31 9.52
CA VAL A 402 -16.35 23.02 10.74
C VAL A 402 -16.89 24.46 10.80
N LYS A 403 -17.27 25.06 9.67
CA LYS A 403 -17.78 26.45 9.63
C LYS A 403 -19.22 26.66 10.15
N LYS A 404 -19.96 25.61 10.57
CA LYS A 404 -21.35 25.75 11.04
C LYS A 404 -21.58 25.63 12.56
N THR A 405 -20.56 25.43 13.38
CA THR A 405 -20.69 25.35 14.85
C THR A 405 -19.77 26.29 15.62
N GLY A 406 -19.21 27.30 14.96
CA GLY A 406 -18.47 28.39 15.61
C GLY A 406 -19.40 29.55 15.95
N THR A 407 -20.18 29.43 17.03
CA THR A 407 -20.80 30.61 17.64
C THR A 407 -19.66 31.48 18.15
N SER A 408 -19.41 32.58 17.46
CA SER A 408 -18.47 33.62 17.82
C SER A 408 -18.80 34.15 19.22
N VAL A 409 -18.07 33.69 20.23
CA VAL A 409 -18.06 34.37 21.53
C VAL A 409 -17.08 35.52 21.40
N VAL A 410 -17.58 36.66 20.93
CA VAL A 410 -16.88 37.93 21.10
C VAL A 410 -16.83 38.22 22.59
N LYS A 411 -15.65 38.06 23.20
CA LYS A 411 -15.36 38.57 24.55
C LYS A 411 -15.31 40.09 24.49
N THR A 412 -16.47 40.73 24.55
CA THR A 412 -16.57 42.15 24.88
C THR A 412 -16.61 42.26 26.39
N THR A 413 -15.52 42.70 27.00
CA THR A 413 -15.45 43.07 28.41
C THR A 413 -16.29 44.32 28.63
N VAL A 414 -17.57 44.15 28.97
CA VAL A 414 -18.42 45.23 29.46
C VAL A 414 -18.33 45.22 30.98
N LYS A 415 -17.65 46.22 31.54
CA LYS A 415 -17.75 46.54 32.97
C LYS A 415 -19.18 47.01 33.23
N VAL A 416 -19.99 46.18 33.87
CA VAL A 416 -21.27 46.60 34.46
C VAL A 416 -21.11 46.56 35.97
N ILE A 417 -21.35 47.72 36.56
CA ILE A 417 -21.28 48.05 37.98
C ILE A 417 -22.34 47.23 38.72
N MET A 418 -21.93 46.50 39.76
CA MET A 418 -22.83 45.83 40.69
C MET A 418 -23.32 46.84 41.72
N ASP A 419 -24.63 47.05 41.78
CA ASP A 419 -25.28 47.61 42.96
C ASP A 419 -26.00 46.49 43.71
N ASP A 420 -25.63 46.36 44.99
CA ASP A 420 -26.18 45.43 45.96
C ASP A 420 -27.62 45.78 46.31
N ASN A 421 -28.48 44.75 46.47
CA ASN A 421 -29.29 44.65 47.70
C ASN A 421 -30.05 43.32 47.87
N THR A 422 -29.79 42.73 49.04
CA THR A 422 -30.73 42.06 49.97
C THR A 422 -31.30 40.66 49.68
N SER A 423 -30.82 39.68 50.48
CA SER A 423 -31.56 38.80 51.44
C SER A 423 -32.72 37.91 50.92
N GLN A 424 -33.03 36.71 51.39
CA GLN A 424 -32.49 35.68 52.29
C GLN A 424 -33.51 34.50 52.22
N ILE A 425 -33.07 33.27 52.55
CA ILE A 425 -33.84 32.16 53.20
C ILE A 425 -34.79 31.27 52.36
N VAL A 426 -34.26 30.07 52.01
CA VAL A 426 -34.65 28.64 52.24
C VAL A 426 -36.13 28.14 52.25
N PRO A 427 -36.44 26.81 52.24
CA PRO A 427 -37.34 26.17 51.27
C PRO A 427 -38.58 25.51 51.91
N GLU A 428 -39.59 25.11 51.14
CA GLU A 428 -40.57 24.13 51.66
C GLU A 428 -41.28 23.33 50.56
N SER A 429 -41.27 22.02 50.75
CA SER A 429 -42.01 21.03 49.99
C SER A 429 -43.30 20.66 50.74
N GLN A 430 -44.39 20.49 49.99
CA GLN A 430 -45.43 19.45 50.11
C GLN A 430 -46.90 19.93 50.08
N LEU A 431 -47.69 19.21 49.27
CA LEU A 431 -49.16 19.00 49.33
C LEU A 431 -50.01 20.24 48.97
N SER A 432 -51.12 20.18 48.26
CA SER A 432 -52.02 19.14 47.74
C SER A 432 -52.91 19.86 46.70
N LEU A 433 -53.67 19.20 45.84
CA LEU A 433 -55.13 19.06 46.03
C LEU A 433 -55.73 18.49 44.74
N GLY A 434 -56.55 17.45 44.90
CA GLY A 434 -57.66 17.23 43.99
C GLY A 434 -58.80 18.19 44.33
N GLY A 435 -59.60 18.54 43.33
CA GLY A 435 -60.94 19.08 43.55
C GLY A 435 -61.29 20.32 42.74
N SER A 436 -61.65 20.06 41.48
CA SER A 436 -62.74 20.72 40.73
C SER A 436 -62.62 22.19 40.28
N ASP A 437 -62.90 22.31 38.97
CA ASP A 437 -63.77 23.28 38.32
C ASP A 437 -63.22 24.62 37.78
N LYS A 438 -63.39 24.71 36.45
CA LYS A 438 -63.79 25.91 35.65
C LYS A 438 -62.71 26.98 35.49
N MET A 439 -62.57 27.72 34.39
CA MET A 439 -63.18 27.82 33.05
C MET A 439 -62.44 29.01 32.40
N LEU A 440 -62.09 28.92 31.12
CA LEU A 440 -61.88 30.02 30.14
C LEU A 440 -61.08 31.30 30.49
N CYS A 441 -59.95 31.48 29.76
CA CYS A 441 -59.57 32.63 28.89
C CYS A 441 -59.45 34.08 29.47
N PRO A 442 -59.01 35.09 28.67
CA PRO A 442 -57.64 35.31 28.20
C PRO A 442 -57.22 36.80 28.33
N SER A 443 -56.25 37.23 27.51
CA SER A 443 -55.79 38.59 27.16
C SER A 443 -54.50 39.04 27.87
N ARG A 444 -53.46 39.51 27.18
CA ARG A 444 -53.32 40.00 25.80
C ARG A 444 -51.88 39.82 25.33
#